data_AF-A0A7X9ETA6-F1
#
_entry.id   AF-A0A7X9ETA6-F1
#
_cell.length_a   1.000
_cell.length_b   1.000
_cell.length_c   1.000
_cell.angle_alpha   90.00
_cell.angle_beta   90.00
_cell.angle_gamma   90.00
#
_symmetry.space_group_name_H-M   'P 1'
#
loop_
_entity.id
_entity.type
_entity.pdbx_description
1 polymer ?
#
loop_
_entity_poly.entity_id
_entity_poly.type
_entity_poly.pdbx_seq_one_letter_code
_entity_poly.pdbx_strand_id
1 'polypeptide(L)'
;MQTRVSDITRLIERLFPLSLAEAWDNPGLQIGYLRAPATRVLVTLDFDHEALEHARAQKADMIITHHPFIFTGLRTINLDTAMGRMVKELIEAGITLYSAHTNLDAGDKGLSQFLAEKLGLLDIKPLDSGKQENLFKLVVYVPPDHEARVRRALMDNGAGHIGKYSDCSFRTLGIGTFRPLAGTSPFIGQTGMLEETEEIRLETILPSGVVPQALKSMQDAHPYEEVAYDLYALSNPGRVYSLGREGRLESAMSLADFCNQVKHRLGLAHLRVAGDLTQEVRKIAVVGGSGASFMDRANARGCDVLVTGDLKYHEARQALDMGLAVIDAGHQGTEQIVCEYLCVLLTAEAGSEGLETEFVYRLGPECIKII
;
A
#
# COMPACT_ATOMS: atom_id res chain seq x y z
N MET A 1 -7.30 -25.01 2.27
CA MET A 1 -8.60 -24.32 2.50
C MET A 1 -8.85 -23.44 1.30
N GLN A 2 -10.08 -23.25 0.87
CA GLN A 2 -10.38 -22.35 -0.25
C GLN A 2 -10.02 -20.89 0.14
N THR A 3 -9.21 -20.22 -0.68
CA THR A 3 -8.84 -18.81 -0.49
C THR A 3 -10.10 -17.93 -0.48
N ARG A 4 -10.18 -17.00 0.47
CA ARG A 4 -11.29 -16.06 0.60
C ARG A 4 -10.88 -14.65 0.24
N VAL A 5 -11.87 -13.81 -0.06
CA VAL A 5 -11.66 -12.37 -0.27
C VAL A 5 -10.88 -11.76 0.90
N SER A 6 -11.15 -12.15 2.15
CA SER A 6 -10.43 -11.65 3.34
C SER A 6 -8.92 -11.92 3.30
N ASP A 7 -8.50 -13.00 2.66
CA ASP A 7 -7.07 -13.35 2.55
C ASP A 7 -6.42 -12.44 1.50
N ILE A 8 -7.10 -12.21 0.38
CA ILE A 8 -6.65 -11.29 -0.67
C ILE A 8 -6.63 -9.84 -0.20
N THR A 9 -7.66 -9.37 0.53
CA THR A 9 -7.65 -8.00 1.06
C THR A 9 -6.57 -7.82 2.11
N ARG A 10 -6.33 -8.81 2.99
CA ARG A 10 -5.21 -8.76 3.94
C ARG A 10 -3.87 -8.68 3.23
N LEU A 11 -3.69 -9.43 2.14
CA LEU A 11 -2.49 -9.40 1.31
C LEU A 11 -2.26 -7.99 0.74
N ILE A 12 -3.29 -7.40 0.13
CA ILE A 12 -3.23 -6.05 -0.46
C ILE A 12 -2.96 -5.01 0.64
N GLU A 13 -3.69 -5.06 1.76
CA GLU A 13 -3.57 -4.09 2.85
C GLU A 13 -2.26 -4.22 3.63
N ARG A 14 -1.59 -5.38 3.59
CA ARG A 14 -0.22 -5.54 4.08
C ARG A 14 0.78 -4.80 3.20
N LEU A 15 0.60 -4.84 1.88
CA LEU A 15 1.47 -4.17 0.91
C LEU A 15 1.17 -2.67 0.81
N PHE A 16 -0.12 -2.32 0.87
CA PHE A 16 -0.69 -0.99 0.65
C PHE A 16 -1.73 -0.67 1.73
N PRO A 17 -1.31 -0.39 2.99
CA PRO A 17 -2.23 -0.16 4.08
C PRO A 17 -3.25 0.94 3.76
N LEU A 18 -4.52 0.72 4.13
CA LEU A 18 -5.58 1.73 3.93
C LEU A 18 -5.28 3.06 4.64
N SER A 19 -4.49 3.04 5.71
CA SER A 19 -4.01 4.25 6.38
C SER A 19 -3.13 5.15 5.51
N LEU A 20 -2.58 4.62 4.41
CA LEU A 20 -1.84 5.40 3.42
C LEU A 20 -2.75 6.23 2.52
N ALA A 21 -4.02 5.86 2.37
CA ALA A 21 -4.96 6.56 1.49
C ALA A 21 -5.21 8.01 1.92
N GLU A 22 -5.31 8.94 0.97
CA GLU A 22 -5.64 10.33 1.23
C GLU A 22 -6.97 10.47 2.00
N ALA A 23 -7.12 11.53 2.79
CA ALA A 23 -8.28 11.68 3.68
C ALA A 23 -9.63 11.78 2.96
N TRP A 24 -9.61 12.16 1.67
CA TRP A 24 -10.80 12.24 0.82
C TRP A 24 -11.10 10.94 0.06
N ASP A 25 -10.17 9.98 0.10
CA ASP A 25 -10.23 8.76 -0.71
C ASP A 25 -11.16 7.71 -0.09
N ASN A 26 -11.57 6.72 -0.89
CA ASN A 26 -12.42 5.61 -0.48
C ASN A 26 -11.95 4.24 -1.00
N PRO A 27 -10.70 3.80 -0.70
CA PRO A 27 -10.24 2.46 -1.05
C PRO A 27 -10.75 1.41 -0.05
N GLY A 28 -10.51 0.14 -0.35
CA GLY A 28 -10.98 -0.99 0.42
C GLY A 28 -12.13 -1.72 -0.26
N LEU A 29 -12.85 -2.54 0.52
CA LEU A 29 -14.03 -3.25 0.03
C LEU A 29 -15.13 -2.26 -0.38
N GLN A 30 -15.53 -2.29 -1.66
CA GLN A 30 -16.59 -1.43 -2.18
C GLN A 30 -17.96 -2.13 -2.08
N ILE A 31 -18.07 -3.34 -2.64
CA ILE A 31 -19.33 -4.10 -2.73
C ILE A 31 -19.00 -5.60 -2.64
N GLY A 32 -19.65 -6.35 -1.74
CA GLY A 32 -19.50 -7.81 -1.67
C GLY A 32 -19.26 -8.32 -0.25
N TYR A 33 -18.60 -9.48 -0.13
CA TYR A 33 -18.37 -10.15 1.17
C TYR A 33 -16.93 -10.60 1.34
N LEU A 34 -16.31 -10.26 2.47
CA LEU A 34 -14.97 -10.76 2.82
C LEU A 34 -14.88 -12.29 2.96
N ARG A 35 -16.00 -12.95 3.25
CA ARG A 35 -16.07 -14.42 3.36
C ARG A 35 -16.29 -15.14 2.02
N ALA A 36 -16.50 -14.41 0.92
CA ALA A 36 -16.69 -15.00 -0.39
C ALA A 36 -15.40 -15.72 -0.85
N PRO A 37 -15.51 -16.72 -1.75
CA PRO A 37 -14.33 -17.31 -2.37
C PRO A 37 -13.56 -16.25 -3.17
N ALA A 38 -12.26 -16.47 -3.32
CA ALA A 38 -11.38 -15.65 -4.18
C ALA A 38 -10.42 -16.57 -4.95
N THR A 39 -10.99 -17.51 -5.71
CA THR A 39 -10.21 -18.48 -6.50
C THR A 39 -9.69 -17.85 -7.79
N ARG A 40 -10.45 -16.92 -8.37
CA ARG A 40 -10.02 -16.14 -9.52
C ARG A 40 -10.35 -14.65 -9.33
N VAL A 41 -9.35 -13.80 -9.53
CA VAL A 41 -9.43 -12.37 -9.27
C VAL A 41 -9.06 -11.59 -10.52
N LEU A 42 -9.94 -10.69 -10.96
CA LEU A 42 -9.68 -9.76 -12.05
C LEU A 42 -9.07 -8.46 -11.51
N VAL A 43 -7.95 -8.02 -12.07
CA VAL A 43 -7.35 -6.70 -11.82
C VAL A 43 -7.61 -5.78 -13.02
N THR A 44 -8.10 -4.57 -12.78
CA THR A 44 -8.39 -3.57 -13.81
C THR A 44 -8.21 -2.15 -13.25
N LEU A 45 -8.14 -1.14 -14.10
CA LEU A 45 -8.03 0.27 -13.67
C LEU A 45 -9.37 0.74 -13.08
N ASP A 46 -10.42 0.62 -13.87
CA ASP A 46 -11.79 1.05 -13.57
C ASP A 46 -12.78 -0.12 -13.56
N PHE A 47 -13.87 0.03 -12.80
CA PHE A 47 -15.02 -0.86 -12.87
C PHE A 47 -16.08 -0.30 -13.82
N ASP A 48 -16.09 -0.83 -15.05
CA ASP A 48 -17.09 -0.56 -16.09
C ASP A 48 -17.86 -1.84 -16.49
N HIS A 49 -18.82 -1.69 -17.40
CA HIS A 49 -19.62 -2.82 -17.88
C HIS A 49 -18.74 -3.90 -18.56
N GLU A 50 -17.70 -3.49 -19.29
CA GLU A 50 -16.80 -4.44 -19.97
C GLU A 50 -15.95 -5.24 -18.97
N ALA A 51 -15.52 -4.61 -17.87
CA ALA A 51 -14.84 -5.27 -16.77
C ALA A 51 -15.75 -6.29 -16.08
N LEU A 52 -17.03 -5.95 -15.85
CA LEU A 52 -18.00 -6.88 -15.29
C LEU A 52 -18.24 -8.09 -16.21
N GLU A 53 -18.45 -7.86 -17.50
CA GLU A 53 -18.64 -8.94 -18.48
C GLU A 53 -17.40 -9.81 -18.62
N HIS A 54 -16.21 -9.21 -18.60
CA HIS A 54 -14.96 -9.95 -18.60
C HIS A 54 -14.82 -10.80 -17.34
N ALA A 55 -15.13 -10.26 -16.17
CA ALA A 55 -15.12 -11.00 -14.91
C ALA A 55 -16.09 -12.19 -14.95
N ARG A 56 -17.31 -12.02 -15.47
CA ARG A 56 -18.29 -13.11 -15.67
C ARG A 56 -17.76 -14.18 -16.63
N ALA A 57 -17.22 -13.77 -17.78
CA ALA A 57 -16.66 -14.70 -18.77
C ALA A 57 -15.50 -15.51 -18.21
N GLN A 58 -14.65 -14.86 -17.40
CA GLN A 58 -13.55 -15.52 -16.70
C GLN A 58 -13.99 -16.26 -15.43
N LYS A 59 -15.26 -16.16 -15.01
CA LYS A 59 -15.74 -16.71 -13.72
C LYS A 59 -14.90 -16.21 -12.54
N ALA A 60 -14.54 -14.93 -12.54
CA ALA A 60 -13.86 -14.30 -11.42
C ALA A 60 -14.83 -14.16 -10.24
N ASP A 61 -14.34 -14.44 -9.03
CA ASP A 61 -15.08 -14.24 -7.78
C ASP A 61 -14.95 -12.80 -7.26
N MET A 62 -13.89 -12.11 -7.70
CA MET A 62 -13.52 -10.79 -7.22
C MET A 62 -12.93 -9.93 -8.34
N ILE A 63 -13.19 -8.63 -8.27
CA ILE A 63 -12.57 -7.57 -9.08
C ILE A 63 -11.81 -6.64 -8.14
N ILE A 64 -10.55 -6.38 -8.46
CA ILE A 64 -9.72 -5.34 -7.87
C ILE A 64 -9.62 -4.20 -8.88
N THR A 65 -10.01 -2.99 -8.47
CA THR A 65 -9.77 -1.77 -9.23
C THR A 65 -8.68 -0.92 -8.60
N HIS A 66 -8.04 -0.07 -9.39
CA HIS A 66 -7.30 1.05 -8.83
C HIS A 66 -8.27 2.16 -8.40
N HIS A 67 -9.14 2.61 -9.31
CA HIS A 67 -10.10 3.66 -9.02
C HIS A 67 -11.30 3.15 -8.20
N PRO A 68 -11.69 3.83 -7.11
CA PRO A 68 -12.88 3.49 -6.36
C PRO A 68 -14.13 3.68 -7.21
N PHE A 69 -14.92 2.62 -7.36
CA PHE A 69 -16.22 2.73 -8.04
C PHE A 69 -17.20 3.61 -7.26
N ILE A 70 -17.21 3.47 -5.93
CA ILE A 70 -17.94 4.37 -5.04
C ILE A 70 -16.96 5.44 -4.56
N PHE A 71 -16.76 6.48 -5.35
CA PHE A 71 -15.84 7.57 -4.99
C PHE A 71 -16.39 8.49 -3.90
N THR A 72 -17.71 8.72 -3.91
CA THR A 72 -18.42 9.48 -2.86
C THR A 72 -19.56 8.64 -2.30
N GLY A 73 -19.86 8.83 -1.01
CA GLY A 73 -20.90 8.06 -0.33
C GLY A 73 -22.25 8.11 -1.05
N LEU A 74 -22.77 6.94 -1.40
CA LEU A 74 -24.07 6.82 -2.07
C LEU A 74 -25.19 7.25 -1.12
N ARG A 75 -25.98 8.24 -1.53
CA ARG A 75 -27.20 8.65 -0.80
C ARG A 75 -28.39 7.76 -1.11
N THR A 76 -28.44 7.23 -2.33
CA THR A 76 -29.52 6.39 -2.86
C THR A 76 -28.95 5.43 -3.90
N ILE A 77 -29.49 4.22 -4.00
CA ILE A 77 -29.22 3.29 -5.11
C ILE A 77 -30.43 3.32 -6.06
N ASN A 78 -30.35 4.12 -7.12
CA ASN A 78 -31.38 4.20 -8.15
C ASN A 78 -31.01 3.31 -9.35
N LEU A 79 -31.75 2.22 -9.55
CA LEU A 79 -31.52 1.23 -10.61
C LEU A 79 -31.77 1.78 -12.03
N ASP A 80 -32.38 2.95 -12.16
CA ASP A 80 -32.53 3.63 -13.46
C ASP A 80 -31.26 4.39 -13.88
N THR A 81 -30.27 4.53 -12.97
CA THR A 81 -28.97 5.14 -13.25
C THR A 81 -27.93 4.09 -13.67
N ALA A 82 -26.90 4.51 -14.41
CA ALA A 82 -25.79 3.63 -14.79
C ALA A 82 -25.11 3.00 -13.56
N MET A 83 -24.81 3.82 -12.54
CA MET A 83 -24.20 3.34 -11.29
C MET A 83 -25.11 2.31 -10.59
N GLY A 84 -26.41 2.60 -10.43
CA GLY A 84 -27.32 1.66 -9.77
C GLY A 84 -27.47 0.34 -10.51
N ARG A 85 -27.49 0.34 -11.85
CA ARG A 85 -27.46 -0.89 -12.66
C ARG A 85 -26.19 -1.69 -12.43
N MET A 86 -25.03 -1.04 -12.48
CA MET A 86 -23.74 -1.70 -12.22
C MET A 86 -23.69 -2.33 -10.82
N VAL A 87 -24.19 -1.64 -9.79
CA VAL A 87 -24.32 -2.20 -8.43
C VAL A 87 -25.18 -3.46 -8.43
N LYS A 88 -26.39 -3.39 -9.02
CA LYS A 88 -27.29 -4.53 -9.11
C LYS A 88 -26.64 -5.71 -9.84
N GLU A 89 -26.07 -5.47 -11.00
CA GLU A 89 -25.50 -6.51 -11.85
C GLU A 89 -24.27 -7.17 -11.23
N LEU A 90 -23.44 -6.41 -10.50
CA LEU A 90 -22.32 -6.95 -9.73
C LEU A 90 -22.82 -7.85 -8.58
N ILE A 91 -23.81 -7.38 -7.82
CA ILE A 91 -24.41 -8.15 -6.70
C ILE A 91 -25.03 -9.46 -7.22
N GLU A 92 -25.79 -9.40 -8.31
CA GLU A 92 -26.41 -10.58 -8.94
C GLU A 92 -25.38 -11.55 -9.53
N ALA A 93 -24.22 -11.05 -9.97
CA ALA A 93 -23.12 -11.88 -10.41
C ALA A 93 -22.41 -12.60 -9.24
N GLY A 94 -22.63 -12.18 -7.99
CA GLY A 94 -21.96 -12.73 -6.82
C GLY A 94 -20.46 -12.37 -6.75
N ILE A 95 -20.04 -11.31 -7.45
CA ILE A 95 -18.65 -10.89 -7.56
C ILE A 95 -18.36 -9.79 -6.54
N THR A 96 -17.25 -9.90 -5.82
CA THR A 96 -16.81 -8.86 -4.86
C THR A 96 -15.95 -7.80 -5.54
N LEU A 97 -16.20 -6.52 -5.28
CA LEU A 97 -15.40 -5.39 -5.76
C LEU A 97 -14.60 -4.77 -4.62
N TYR A 98 -13.30 -4.62 -4.82
CA TYR A 98 -12.35 -3.97 -3.93
C TYR A 98 -11.54 -2.94 -4.71
N SER A 99 -11.16 -1.83 -4.07
CA SER A 99 -10.36 -0.78 -4.72
C SER A 99 -9.08 -0.47 -3.94
N ALA A 100 -7.96 -0.33 -4.65
CA ALA A 100 -6.67 0.09 -4.11
C ALA A 100 -6.20 1.34 -4.88
N HIS A 101 -6.42 2.51 -4.29
CA HIS A 101 -6.28 3.80 -4.98
C HIS A 101 -5.05 4.56 -4.47
N THR A 102 -5.21 5.65 -3.73
CA THR A 102 -4.08 6.46 -3.27
C THR A 102 -3.16 5.73 -2.28
N ASN A 103 -3.67 4.71 -1.58
CA ASN A 103 -2.83 3.81 -0.79
C ASN A 103 -1.87 2.97 -1.65
N LEU A 104 -2.32 2.56 -2.84
CA LEU A 104 -1.49 1.88 -3.82
C LEU A 104 -0.49 2.84 -4.47
N ASP A 105 -0.88 4.09 -4.74
CA ASP A 105 0.05 5.12 -5.26
C ASP A 105 1.19 5.40 -4.28
N ALA A 106 0.83 5.53 -3.00
CA ALA A 106 1.77 5.91 -1.96
C ALA A 106 2.78 4.81 -1.59
N GLY A 107 2.38 3.55 -1.73
CA GLY A 107 3.10 2.38 -1.24
C GLY A 107 4.51 2.21 -1.84
N ASP A 108 5.39 1.55 -1.09
CA ASP A 108 6.78 1.32 -1.52
C ASP A 108 6.92 0.37 -2.71
N LYS A 109 5.97 -0.56 -2.86
CA LYS A 109 5.81 -1.39 -4.06
C LYS A 109 4.63 -0.89 -4.91
N GLY A 110 4.32 0.40 -4.79
CA GLY A 110 3.12 1.03 -5.30
C GLY A 110 3.24 1.47 -6.75
N LEU A 111 2.18 2.08 -7.27
CA LEU A 111 2.12 2.52 -8.66
C LEU A 111 3.22 3.55 -8.98
N SER A 112 3.39 4.60 -8.16
CA SER A 112 4.42 5.61 -8.42
C SER A 112 5.85 5.05 -8.33
N GLN A 113 6.08 4.04 -7.48
CA GLN A 113 7.35 3.31 -7.48
C GLN A 113 7.55 2.58 -8.81
N PHE A 114 6.56 1.77 -9.22
CA PHE A 114 6.65 0.99 -10.44
C PHE A 114 6.77 1.89 -11.69
N LEU A 115 6.07 3.02 -11.73
CA LEU A 115 6.18 4.00 -12.81
C LEU A 115 7.61 4.55 -12.91
N ALA A 116 8.23 4.94 -11.79
CA ALA A 116 9.62 5.38 -11.76
C ALA A 116 10.59 4.30 -12.28
N GLU A 117 10.41 3.05 -11.84
CA GLU A 117 11.21 1.91 -12.28
C GLU A 117 11.04 1.62 -13.78
N LYS A 118 9.79 1.64 -14.27
CA LYS A 118 9.45 1.39 -15.67
C LYS A 118 10.05 2.46 -16.59
N LEU A 119 10.15 3.70 -16.12
CA LEU A 119 10.83 4.79 -16.82
C LEU A 119 12.36 4.69 -16.75
N GLY A 120 12.91 3.78 -15.96
CA GLY A 120 14.36 3.55 -15.84
C GLY A 120 15.06 4.51 -14.89
N LEU A 121 14.33 5.05 -13.90
CA LEU A 121 14.93 5.91 -12.88
C LEU A 121 15.78 5.10 -11.90
N LEU A 122 16.86 5.71 -11.44
CA LEU A 122 17.76 5.19 -10.42
C LEU A 122 17.62 6.02 -9.13
N ASP A 123 18.09 5.47 -8.01
CA ASP A 123 18.07 6.11 -6.68
C ASP A 123 16.67 6.65 -6.30
N ILE A 124 15.64 5.86 -6.61
CA ILE A 124 14.24 6.22 -6.44
C ILE A 124 13.93 6.36 -4.94
N LYS A 125 13.28 7.47 -4.58
CA LYS A 125 12.84 7.75 -3.21
C LYS A 125 11.53 8.57 -3.19
N PRO A 126 10.84 8.66 -2.05
CA PRO A 126 9.65 9.50 -1.90
C PRO A 126 9.90 10.95 -2.33
N LEU A 127 8.96 11.52 -3.08
CA LEU A 127 9.06 12.90 -3.59
C LEU A 127 9.01 13.94 -2.46
N ASP A 128 8.20 13.68 -1.44
CA ASP A 128 8.00 14.57 -0.29
C ASP A 128 8.05 13.80 1.04
N SER A 129 7.76 14.50 2.14
CA SER A 129 7.69 13.89 3.47
C SER A 129 6.45 13.02 3.69
N GLY A 130 5.46 13.10 2.78
CA GLY A 130 4.21 12.37 2.75
C GLY A 130 3.67 11.90 4.10
N LYS A 131 3.27 10.62 4.17
CA LYS A 131 2.88 9.95 5.41
C LYS A 131 4.05 9.18 5.97
N GLN A 132 4.26 9.31 7.27
CA GLN A 132 5.28 8.55 7.98
C GLN A 132 4.65 7.46 8.82
N GLU A 133 5.25 6.27 8.76
CA GLU A 133 4.88 5.16 9.62
C GLU A 133 5.20 5.47 11.08
N ASN A 134 4.22 5.32 11.95
CA ASN A 134 4.43 5.45 13.39
C ASN A 134 5.10 4.18 13.91
N LEU A 135 6.15 4.36 14.71
CA LEU A 135 6.86 3.27 15.34
C LEU A 135 6.52 3.21 16.83
N PHE A 136 6.45 1.99 17.34
CA PHE A 136 6.27 1.71 18.76
C PHE A 136 7.42 0.85 19.27
N LYS A 137 7.69 0.99 20.57
CA LYS A 137 8.50 0.05 21.32
C LYS A 137 7.56 -0.82 22.15
N LEU A 138 7.50 -2.11 21.86
CA LEU A 138 6.86 -3.08 22.72
C LEU A 138 7.85 -3.55 23.77
N VAL A 139 7.43 -3.56 25.02
CA VAL A 139 8.13 -4.18 26.15
C VAL A 139 7.18 -5.22 26.76
N VAL A 140 7.65 -6.45 26.94
CA VAL A 140 6.89 -7.53 27.58
C VAL A 140 7.81 -8.24 28.60
N TYR A 141 7.23 -8.68 29.71
CA TYR A 141 7.94 -9.35 30.79
C TYR A 141 7.61 -10.83 30.78
N VAL A 142 8.63 -11.69 30.62
CA VAL A 142 8.44 -13.12 30.32
C VAL A 142 9.32 -13.97 31.24
N PRO A 143 8.83 -15.10 31.77
CA PRO A 143 9.67 -16.10 32.43
C PRO A 143 10.87 -16.53 31.56
N PRO A 144 12.07 -16.72 32.14
CA PRO A 144 13.27 -17.07 31.38
C PRO A 144 13.14 -18.32 30.49
N ASP A 145 12.35 -19.30 30.91
CA ASP A 145 12.09 -20.55 30.19
C ASP A 145 11.09 -20.40 29.01
N HIS A 146 10.36 -19.28 28.94
CA HIS A 146 9.36 -18.99 27.90
C HIS A 146 9.77 -17.86 26.94
N GLU A 147 10.82 -17.08 27.24
CA GLU A 147 11.27 -15.94 26.44
C GLU A 147 11.44 -16.27 24.97
N ALA A 148 12.14 -17.37 24.65
CA ALA A 148 12.44 -17.73 23.27
C ALA A 148 11.16 -17.98 22.44
N ARG A 149 10.11 -18.52 23.05
CA ARG A 149 8.81 -18.76 22.42
C ARG A 149 8.09 -17.44 22.14
N VAL A 150 8.03 -16.56 23.13
CA VAL A 150 7.38 -15.24 23.02
C VAL A 150 8.10 -14.36 22.00
N ARG A 151 9.43 -14.32 22.06
CA ARG A 151 10.26 -13.58 21.09
C ARG A 151 9.99 -14.06 19.67
N ARG A 152 10.00 -15.38 19.43
CA ARG A 152 9.70 -15.92 18.10
C ARG A 152 8.30 -15.52 17.62
N ALA A 153 7.29 -15.63 18.48
CA ALA A 153 5.92 -15.23 18.13
C ALA A 153 5.81 -13.76 17.71
N LEU A 154 6.59 -12.87 18.33
CA LEU A 154 6.70 -11.47 17.94
C LEU A 154 7.39 -11.29 16.58
N MET A 155 8.55 -11.92 16.39
CA MET A 155 9.35 -11.72 15.16
C MET A 155 8.70 -12.34 13.93
N ASP A 156 8.10 -13.53 14.07
CA ASP A 156 7.35 -14.20 13.01
C ASP A 156 6.15 -13.35 12.53
N ASN A 157 5.71 -12.39 13.34
CA ASN A 157 4.62 -11.46 13.03
C ASN A 157 5.12 -10.02 12.75
N GLY A 158 6.40 -9.86 12.38
CA GLY A 158 6.93 -8.61 11.82
C GLY A 158 7.48 -7.61 12.84
N ALA A 159 7.55 -7.95 14.12
CA ALA A 159 8.29 -7.14 15.09
C ALA A 159 9.81 -7.24 14.84
N GLY A 160 10.55 -6.23 15.26
CA GLY A 160 12.02 -6.25 15.22
C GLY A 160 12.64 -6.16 13.82
N HIS A 161 11.89 -5.72 12.82
CA HIS A 161 12.42 -5.51 11.47
C HIS A 161 12.90 -4.07 11.29
N ILE A 162 14.22 -3.86 11.17
CA ILE A 162 14.84 -2.53 11.01
C ILE A 162 15.83 -2.57 9.84
N GLY A 163 15.52 -1.82 8.77
CA GLY A 163 16.39 -1.78 7.59
C GLY A 163 16.58 -3.17 6.98
N LYS A 164 17.81 -3.68 7.01
CA LYS A 164 18.18 -5.02 6.49
C LYS A 164 18.29 -6.10 7.57
N TYR A 165 17.90 -5.80 8.80
CA TYR A 165 17.98 -6.72 9.93
C TYR A 165 16.57 -7.11 10.39
N SER A 166 16.36 -8.41 10.58
CA SER A 166 15.17 -8.97 11.22
C SER A 166 15.46 -9.34 12.67
N ASP A 167 14.42 -9.73 13.41
CA ASP A 167 14.53 -10.32 14.76
C ASP A 167 15.21 -9.44 15.81
N CYS A 168 15.25 -8.12 15.58
CA CYS A 168 15.91 -7.17 16.47
C CYS A 168 15.14 -7.10 17.79
N SER A 169 15.81 -7.47 18.88
CA SER A 169 15.25 -7.42 20.23
C SER A 169 16.34 -7.20 21.26
N PHE A 170 15.97 -6.65 22.40
CA PHE A 170 16.87 -6.49 23.55
C PHE A 170 16.22 -7.11 24.79
N ARG A 171 17.06 -7.66 25.67
CA ARG A 171 16.65 -8.49 26.79
C ARG A 171 17.44 -8.11 28.03
N THR A 172 16.73 -7.92 29.14
CA THR A 172 17.32 -7.68 30.46
C THR A 172 16.66 -8.58 31.48
N LEU A 173 17.45 -9.29 32.29
CA LEU A 173 16.93 -10.03 33.44
C LEU A 173 16.61 -9.04 34.57
N GLY A 174 15.46 -9.22 35.20
CA GLY A 174 15.01 -8.44 36.35
C GLY A 174 14.14 -9.26 37.28
N ILE A 175 13.62 -8.61 38.32
CA ILE A 175 12.69 -9.21 39.26
C ILE A 175 11.33 -8.52 39.09
N GLY A 176 10.33 -9.30 38.71
CA GLY A 176 8.93 -8.89 38.70
C GLY A 176 8.30 -9.14 40.08
N THR A 177 7.39 -8.27 40.50
CA THR A 177 6.62 -8.46 41.72
C THR A 177 5.14 -8.35 41.44
N PHE A 178 4.35 -9.26 42.00
CA PHE A 178 2.90 -9.25 41.85
C PHE A 178 2.24 -9.94 43.04
N ARG A 179 0.94 -9.67 43.24
CA ARG A 179 0.14 -10.30 44.29
C ARG A 179 -1.14 -10.86 43.65
N PRO A 180 -1.25 -12.18 43.44
CA PRO A 180 -2.47 -12.76 42.89
C PRO A 180 -3.65 -12.49 43.82
N LEU A 181 -4.74 -11.96 43.30
CA LEU A 181 -5.96 -11.65 44.07
C LEU A 181 -6.98 -12.79 44.00
N ALA A 182 -8.02 -12.73 44.81
CA ALA A 182 -9.09 -13.72 44.77
C ALA A 182 -9.71 -13.80 43.36
N GLY A 183 -9.85 -15.02 42.83
CA GLY A 183 -10.35 -15.27 41.47
C GLY A 183 -9.28 -15.40 40.39
N THR A 184 -8.00 -15.25 40.72
CA THR A 184 -6.88 -15.49 39.79
C THR A 184 -6.46 -16.95 39.77
N SER A 185 -5.97 -17.44 38.61
CA SER A 185 -5.31 -18.73 38.46
C SER A 185 -3.84 -18.51 38.05
N PRO A 186 -2.98 -18.04 38.98
CA PRO A 186 -1.65 -17.59 38.61
C PRO A 186 -0.79 -18.74 38.09
N PHE A 187 -0.04 -18.49 37.01
CA PHE A 187 0.92 -19.45 36.48
C PHE A 187 2.05 -19.76 37.49
N ILE A 188 2.45 -18.76 38.29
CA ILE A 188 3.42 -18.86 39.38
C ILE A 188 2.84 -18.15 40.62
N GLY A 189 3.00 -18.75 41.80
CA GLY A 189 2.69 -18.10 43.09
C GLY A 189 1.36 -18.49 43.74
N GLN A 190 1.06 -17.87 44.89
CA GLN A 190 -0.12 -18.16 45.72
C GLN A 190 -1.01 -16.93 45.92
N THR A 191 -2.33 -17.15 45.93
CA THR A 191 -3.32 -16.08 46.15
C THR A 191 -3.14 -15.39 47.50
N GLY A 192 -3.09 -14.06 47.47
CA GLY A 192 -2.95 -13.19 48.64
C GLY A 192 -1.50 -12.93 49.07
N MET A 193 -0.52 -13.63 48.51
CA MET A 193 0.90 -13.48 48.83
C MET A 193 1.59 -12.57 47.80
N LEU A 194 2.56 -11.76 48.26
CA LEU A 194 3.45 -11.06 47.35
C LEU A 194 4.46 -12.08 46.82
N GLU A 195 4.53 -12.19 45.51
CA GLU A 195 5.45 -13.06 44.79
C GLU A 195 6.54 -12.20 44.16
N GLU A 196 7.77 -12.72 44.18
CA GLU A 196 8.92 -12.16 43.48
C GLU A 196 9.47 -13.24 42.56
N THR A 197 9.62 -12.95 41.27
CA THR A 197 10.12 -13.93 40.29
C THR A 197 11.12 -13.28 39.33
N GLU A 198 12.10 -14.06 38.90
CA GLU A 198 12.97 -13.66 37.80
C GLU A 198 12.16 -13.57 36.51
N GLU A 199 12.28 -12.45 35.81
CA GLU A 199 11.63 -12.21 34.52
C GLU A 199 12.62 -11.57 33.54
N ILE A 200 12.43 -11.87 32.26
CA ILE A 200 13.12 -11.18 31.17
C ILE A 200 12.23 -10.06 30.67
N ARG A 201 12.71 -8.83 30.81
CA ARG A 201 12.18 -7.68 30.08
C ARG A 201 12.65 -7.78 28.62
N LEU A 202 11.79 -8.30 27.76
CA LEU A 202 11.98 -8.40 26.33
C LEU A 202 11.41 -7.16 25.65
N GLU A 203 12.21 -6.51 24.81
CA GLU A 203 11.77 -5.32 24.09
C GLU A 203 12.10 -5.38 22.60
N THR A 204 11.20 -4.86 21.77
CA THR A 204 11.35 -4.82 20.32
C THR A 204 10.63 -3.60 19.72
N ILE A 205 11.05 -3.19 18.53
CA ILE A 205 10.39 -2.11 17.78
C ILE A 205 9.40 -2.72 16.81
N LEU A 206 8.29 -2.04 16.55
CA LEU A 206 7.31 -2.47 15.57
C LEU A 206 6.57 -1.28 14.96
N PRO A 207 6.22 -1.33 13.66
CA PRO A 207 5.37 -0.33 13.05
C PRO A 207 3.92 -0.47 13.50
N SER A 208 3.16 0.63 13.43
CA SER A 208 1.77 0.70 13.86
C SER A 208 0.87 -0.38 13.26
N GLY A 209 1.05 -0.70 11.97
CA GLY A 209 0.28 -1.73 11.27
C GLY A 209 0.53 -3.15 11.78
N VAL A 210 1.68 -3.40 12.40
CA VAL A 210 2.07 -4.72 12.95
C VAL A 210 1.57 -4.92 14.38
N VAL A 211 1.32 -3.83 15.12
CA VAL A 211 0.94 -3.87 16.55
C VAL A 211 -0.20 -4.86 16.85
N PRO A 212 -1.35 -4.84 16.15
CA PRO A 212 -2.47 -5.71 16.55
C PRO A 212 -2.14 -7.20 16.47
N GLN A 213 -1.47 -7.60 15.38
CA GLN A 213 -1.13 -9.00 15.15
C GLN A 213 0.02 -9.47 16.05
N ALA A 214 1.04 -8.62 16.26
CA ALA A 214 2.15 -8.92 17.15
C ALA A 214 1.72 -9.03 18.62
N LEU A 215 0.79 -8.17 19.09
CA LEU A 215 0.25 -8.27 20.44
C LEU A 215 -0.54 -9.57 20.64
N LYS A 216 -1.40 -9.91 19.67
CA LYS A 216 -2.16 -11.16 19.72
C LYS A 216 -1.24 -12.38 19.76
N SER A 217 -0.26 -12.46 18.86
CA SER A 217 0.65 -13.62 18.80
C SER A 217 1.51 -13.74 20.06
N MET A 218 1.92 -12.60 20.62
CA MET A 218 2.66 -12.53 21.88
C MET A 218 1.82 -13.05 23.05
N GLN A 219 0.56 -12.63 23.17
CA GLN A 219 -0.37 -13.09 24.20
C GLN A 219 -0.65 -14.60 24.08
N ASP A 220 -0.95 -15.10 22.87
CA ASP A 220 -1.18 -16.52 22.61
C ASP A 220 0.04 -17.40 22.93
N ALA A 221 1.25 -16.84 22.81
CA ALA A 221 2.50 -17.53 23.11
C ALA A 221 2.94 -17.42 24.57
N HIS A 222 2.38 -16.48 25.34
CA HIS A 222 2.77 -16.19 26.70
C HIS A 222 2.25 -17.26 27.69
N PRO A 223 3.02 -17.62 28.74
CA PRO A 223 2.55 -18.59 29.75
C PRO A 223 1.47 -18.03 30.70
N TYR A 224 1.43 -16.72 30.89
CA TYR A 224 0.48 -16.08 31.81
C TYR A 224 -0.87 -15.83 31.14
N GLU A 225 -1.94 -15.97 31.92
CA GLU A 225 -3.31 -15.60 31.52
C GLU A 225 -3.43 -14.09 31.26
N GLU A 226 -2.86 -13.28 32.15
CA GLU A 226 -2.82 -11.83 32.05
C GLU A 226 -1.39 -11.37 31.78
N VAL A 227 -1.13 -10.89 30.56
CA VAL A 227 0.22 -10.53 30.12
C VAL A 227 0.48 -9.06 30.38
N ALA A 228 1.50 -8.77 31.20
CA ALA A 228 1.99 -7.41 31.38
C ALA A 228 2.87 -6.99 30.20
N TYR A 229 2.48 -5.92 29.51
CA TYR A 229 3.27 -5.32 28.44
C TYR A 229 3.05 -3.80 28.37
N ASP A 230 4.04 -3.09 27.84
CA ASP A 230 4.00 -1.66 27.61
C ASP A 230 4.20 -1.37 26.12
N LEU A 231 3.47 -0.38 25.59
CA LEU A 231 3.62 0.08 24.22
C LEU A 231 3.96 1.58 24.22
N TYR A 232 5.23 1.90 23.93
CA TYR A 232 5.71 3.28 23.89
C TYR A 232 5.67 3.82 22.46
N ALA A 233 5.00 4.94 22.25
CA ALA A 233 5.12 5.68 20.98
C ALA A 233 6.56 6.22 20.86
N LEU A 234 7.17 6.01 19.69
CA LEU A 234 8.52 6.48 19.41
C LEU A 234 8.49 7.71 18.49
N SER A 235 9.42 8.63 18.71
CA SER A 235 9.72 9.72 17.76
C SER A 235 10.74 9.30 16.70
N ASN A 236 11.15 8.03 16.69
CA ASN A 236 12.03 7.47 15.67
C ASN A 236 11.35 7.62 14.29
N PRO A 237 12.10 8.05 13.27
CA PRO A 237 11.53 8.15 11.94
C PRO A 237 11.23 6.75 11.40
N GLY A 238 9.95 6.51 11.13
CA GLY A 238 9.52 5.37 10.34
C GLY A 238 9.70 5.60 8.85
N ARG A 239 9.24 4.61 8.09
CA ARG A 239 9.20 4.65 6.63
C ARG A 239 8.33 5.82 6.15
N VAL A 240 8.77 6.46 5.07
CA VAL A 240 8.06 7.57 4.43
C VAL A 240 7.37 7.05 3.18
N TYR A 241 6.06 7.24 3.11
CA TYR A 241 5.22 6.94 1.97
C TYR A 241 4.80 8.25 1.31
N SER A 242 4.81 8.30 -0.01
CA SER A 242 4.46 9.50 -0.79
C SER A 242 3.74 9.09 -2.06
N LEU A 243 2.74 9.86 -2.49
CA LEU A 243 2.05 9.66 -3.76
C LEU A 243 2.97 9.82 -4.97
N GLY A 244 4.10 10.53 -4.79
CA GLY A 244 5.11 10.71 -5.83
C GLY A 244 6.44 10.03 -5.52
N ARG A 245 7.23 9.83 -6.56
CA ARG A 245 8.63 9.44 -6.45
C ARG A 245 9.52 10.43 -7.16
N GLU A 246 10.74 10.60 -6.66
CA GLU A 246 11.83 11.22 -7.39
C GLU A 246 12.95 10.22 -7.61
N GLY A 247 13.65 10.34 -8.74
CA GLY A 247 14.83 9.57 -9.06
C GLY A 247 15.69 10.32 -10.08
N ARG A 248 16.72 9.65 -10.59
CA ARG A 248 17.58 10.21 -11.62
C ARG A 248 17.76 9.27 -12.80
N LEU A 249 17.95 9.85 -13.97
CA LEU A 249 18.45 9.14 -15.14
C LEU A 249 19.92 8.71 -14.92
N GLU A 250 20.32 7.64 -15.59
CA GLU A 250 21.70 7.17 -15.60
C GLU A 250 22.64 8.24 -16.19
N SER A 251 22.27 8.77 -17.36
CA SER A 251 22.92 9.89 -18.04
C SER A 251 21.90 10.99 -18.33
N ALA A 252 22.34 12.24 -18.27
CA ALA A 252 21.50 13.37 -18.69
C ALA A 252 21.18 13.26 -20.19
N MET A 253 20.00 13.72 -20.59
CA MET A 253 19.56 13.76 -21.98
C MET A 253 18.66 14.97 -22.21
N SER A 254 18.33 15.28 -23.46
CA SER A 254 17.38 16.36 -23.76
C SER A 254 15.98 16.00 -23.27
N LEU A 255 15.15 17.00 -22.94
CA LEU A 255 13.74 16.78 -22.64
C LEU A 255 13.01 16.10 -23.81
N ALA A 256 13.37 16.39 -25.06
CA ALA A 256 12.83 15.71 -26.23
C ALA A 256 13.11 14.20 -26.23
N ASP A 257 14.36 13.81 -25.94
CA ASP A 257 14.74 12.39 -25.86
C ASP A 257 14.06 11.70 -24.69
N PHE A 258 13.95 12.38 -23.54
CA PHE A 258 13.24 11.84 -22.40
C PHE A 258 11.73 11.67 -22.69
N CYS A 259 11.09 12.62 -23.39
CA CYS A 259 9.72 12.45 -23.89
C CYS A 259 9.59 11.18 -24.74
N ASN A 260 10.52 10.93 -25.67
CA ASN A 260 10.51 9.72 -26.50
C ASN A 260 10.68 8.45 -25.66
N GLN A 261 11.54 8.47 -24.65
CA GLN A 261 11.68 7.38 -23.70
C GLN A 261 10.38 7.11 -22.93
N VAL A 262 9.71 8.15 -22.41
CA VAL A 262 8.42 8.03 -21.72
C VAL A 262 7.37 7.40 -22.64
N LYS A 263 7.23 7.90 -23.88
CA LYS A 263 6.30 7.33 -24.86
C LYS A 263 6.57 5.84 -25.10
N HIS A 264 7.82 5.47 -25.35
CA HIS A 264 8.20 4.08 -25.63
C HIS A 264 7.97 3.17 -24.42
N ARG A 265 8.39 3.59 -23.21
CA ARG A 265 8.28 2.78 -21.99
C ARG A 265 6.84 2.58 -21.54
N LEU A 266 5.97 3.55 -21.80
CA LEU A 266 4.54 3.50 -21.47
C LEU A 266 3.66 3.01 -22.64
N GLY A 267 4.24 2.75 -23.81
CA GLY A 267 3.48 2.29 -24.99
C GLY A 267 2.53 3.34 -25.57
N LEU A 268 2.85 4.64 -25.42
CA LEU A 268 1.96 5.75 -25.79
C LEU A 268 2.21 6.23 -27.21
N ALA A 269 1.12 6.42 -27.97
CA ALA A 269 1.18 7.01 -29.30
C ALA A 269 1.62 8.48 -29.28
N HIS A 270 1.24 9.22 -28.23
CA HIS A 270 1.48 10.65 -28.07
C HIS A 270 1.61 11.00 -26.58
N LEU A 271 2.15 12.19 -26.31
CA LEU A 271 2.12 12.84 -24.99
C LEU A 271 2.11 14.36 -25.21
N ARG A 272 1.86 15.12 -24.15
CA ARG A 272 1.98 16.58 -24.16
C ARG A 272 3.11 17.00 -23.23
N VAL A 273 3.75 18.13 -23.51
CA VAL A 273 4.87 18.60 -22.71
C VAL A 273 4.84 20.12 -22.59
N ALA A 274 5.09 20.61 -21.39
CA ALA A 274 5.37 22.00 -21.08
C ALA A 274 6.84 22.12 -20.67
N GLY A 275 7.66 22.81 -21.46
CA GLY A 275 9.09 22.98 -21.19
C GLY A 275 9.89 23.20 -22.47
N ASP A 276 11.15 23.63 -22.32
CA ASP A 276 12.10 23.70 -23.42
C ASP A 276 12.57 22.29 -23.80
N LEU A 277 12.26 21.84 -25.01
CA LEU A 277 12.62 20.51 -25.50
C LEU A 277 14.12 20.25 -25.60
N THR A 278 14.92 21.32 -25.63
CA THR A 278 16.39 21.25 -25.74
C THR A 278 17.09 21.22 -24.38
N GLN A 279 16.37 21.50 -23.28
CA GLN A 279 16.97 21.51 -21.95
C GLN A 279 17.49 20.12 -21.59
N GLU A 280 18.64 20.05 -20.93
CA GLU A 280 19.14 18.80 -20.36
C GLU A 280 18.38 18.47 -19.07
N VAL A 281 17.94 17.23 -18.96
CA VAL A 281 17.19 16.71 -17.82
C VAL A 281 17.89 15.49 -17.24
N ARG A 282 17.84 15.36 -15.91
CA ARG A 282 18.44 14.25 -15.18
C ARG A 282 17.63 13.83 -13.97
N LYS A 283 17.14 14.78 -13.16
CA LYS A 283 16.36 14.49 -11.96
C LYS A 283 14.87 14.56 -12.29
N ILE A 284 14.18 13.45 -12.10
CA ILE A 284 12.80 13.27 -12.57
C ILE A 284 11.90 12.99 -11.36
N ALA A 285 10.79 13.72 -11.27
CA ALA A 285 9.67 13.39 -10.41
C ALA A 285 8.59 12.66 -11.22
N VAL A 286 7.91 11.70 -10.60
CA VAL A 286 6.76 11.00 -11.18
C VAL A 286 5.60 10.99 -10.20
N VAL A 287 4.41 11.28 -10.69
CA VAL A 287 3.13 11.16 -9.97
C VAL A 287 2.10 10.69 -10.99
N GLY A 288 1.62 9.44 -10.85
CA GLY A 288 0.57 8.90 -11.71
C GLY A 288 -0.74 9.68 -11.59
N GLY A 289 -1.61 9.57 -12.58
CA GLY A 289 -2.91 10.24 -12.58
C GLY A 289 -2.78 11.76 -12.64
N SER A 290 -3.61 12.47 -11.86
CA SER A 290 -3.63 13.93 -11.83
C SER A 290 -2.67 14.52 -10.78
N GLY A 291 -1.38 14.62 -11.14
CA GLY A 291 -0.30 15.02 -10.24
C GLY A 291 0.19 16.46 -10.36
N ALA A 292 -0.50 17.35 -11.08
CA ALA A 292 -0.07 18.74 -11.26
C ALA A 292 0.08 19.51 -9.93
N SER A 293 -0.67 19.13 -8.88
CA SER A 293 -0.56 19.69 -7.54
C SER A 293 0.80 19.43 -6.85
N PHE A 294 1.64 18.56 -7.42
CA PHE A 294 2.97 18.23 -6.91
C PHE A 294 4.10 19.06 -7.57
N MET A 295 3.80 19.95 -8.52
CA MET A 295 4.81 20.79 -9.20
C MET A 295 5.69 21.57 -8.20
N ASP A 296 5.09 22.21 -7.19
CA ASP A 296 5.86 22.95 -6.17
C ASP A 296 6.80 22.04 -5.38
N ARG A 297 6.36 20.81 -5.07
CA ARG A 297 7.17 19.82 -4.35
C ARG A 297 8.33 19.32 -5.22
N ALA A 298 8.07 19.01 -6.48
CA ALA A 298 9.08 18.60 -7.45
C ALA A 298 10.13 19.71 -7.66
N ASN A 299 9.69 20.96 -7.80
CA ASN A 299 10.56 22.11 -7.97
C ASN A 299 11.38 22.41 -6.71
N ALA A 300 10.79 22.35 -5.52
CA ALA A 300 11.51 22.51 -4.25
C ALA A 300 12.59 21.44 -4.04
N ARG A 301 12.42 20.27 -4.66
CA ARG A 301 13.41 19.19 -4.69
C ARG A 301 14.45 19.35 -5.80
N GLY A 302 14.32 20.34 -6.67
CA GLY A 302 15.20 20.55 -7.83
C GLY A 302 15.06 19.47 -8.89
N CYS A 303 13.85 18.93 -9.10
CA CYS A 303 13.60 18.06 -10.24
C CYS A 303 13.54 18.91 -11.52
N ASP A 304 14.09 18.38 -12.61
CA ASP A 304 14.08 19.03 -13.93
C ASP A 304 12.74 18.79 -14.63
N VAL A 305 12.13 17.62 -14.38
CA VAL A 305 10.88 17.18 -15.01
C VAL A 305 9.93 16.57 -13.98
N LEU A 306 8.63 16.87 -14.10
CA LEU A 306 7.54 16.09 -13.51
C LEU A 306 6.82 15.30 -14.61
N VAL A 307 6.74 13.98 -14.49
CA VAL A 307 5.90 13.11 -15.33
C VAL A 307 4.59 12.85 -14.62
N THR A 308 3.47 13.19 -15.25
CA THR A 308 2.12 13.03 -14.69
C THR A 308 1.06 12.92 -15.79
N GLY A 309 -0.21 12.95 -15.43
CA GLY A 309 -1.37 13.04 -16.33
C GLY A 309 -2.25 14.27 -16.04
N ASP A 310 -3.23 14.50 -16.90
CA ASP A 310 -4.28 15.52 -16.76
C ASP A 310 -3.79 16.97 -16.58
N LEU A 311 -2.70 17.33 -17.24
CA LEU A 311 -2.16 18.68 -17.16
C LEU A 311 -3.11 19.68 -17.84
N LYS A 312 -3.53 20.70 -17.10
CA LYS A 312 -4.37 21.80 -17.59
C LYS A 312 -3.52 22.97 -18.08
N TYR A 313 -4.14 23.84 -18.86
CA TYR A 313 -3.46 25.00 -19.47
C TYR A 313 -2.77 25.92 -18.44
N HIS A 314 -3.46 26.29 -17.35
CA HIS A 314 -2.89 27.19 -16.35
C HIS A 314 -1.78 26.52 -15.52
N GLU A 315 -1.88 25.21 -15.29
CA GLU A 315 -0.83 24.41 -14.64
C GLU A 315 0.42 24.34 -15.54
N ALA A 316 0.25 24.14 -16.85
CA ALA A 316 1.34 24.20 -17.82
C ALA A 316 2.02 25.59 -17.88
N ARG A 317 1.23 26.68 -17.79
CA ARG A 317 1.78 28.04 -17.68
C ARG A 317 2.60 28.23 -16.41
N GLN A 318 2.09 27.77 -15.28
CA GLN A 318 2.79 27.81 -14.00
C GLN A 318 4.11 27.03 -14.06
N ALA A 319 4.11 25.83 -14.64
CA ALA A 319 5.31 25.01 -14.83
C ALA A 319 6.41 25.78 -15.58
N LEU A 320 6.05 26.44 -16.68
CA LEU A 320 6.97 27.28 -17.46
C LEU A 320 7.52 28.45 -16.65
N ASP A 321 6.66 29.14 -15.88
CA ASP A 321 7.07 30.26 -15.03
C ASP A 321 8.01 29.81 -13.89
N MET A 322 7.87 28.57 -13.42
CA MET A 322 8.76 27.95 -12.42
C MET A 322 10.08 27.43 -13.01
N GLY A 323 10.18 27.29 -14.34
CA GLY A 323 11.29 26.61 -14.99
C GLY A 323 11.30 25.09 -14.82
N LEU A 324 10.16 24.50 -14.45
CA LEU A 324 9.98 23.05 -14.31
C LEU A 324 9.36 22.50 -15.60
N ALA A 325 9.99 21.49 -16.21
CA ALA A 325 9.34 20.78 -17.30
C ALA A 325 8.25 19.84 -16.78
N VAL A 326 7.12 19.74 -17.47
CA VAL A 326 6.06 18.79 -17.15
C VAL A 326 5.71 17.98 -18.38
N ILE A 327 5.82 16.66 -18.26
CA ILE A 327 5.35 15.71 -19.26
C ILE A 327 3.98 15.20 -18.81
N ASP A 328 2.98 15.47 -19.62
CA ASP A 328 1.66 14.87 -19.50
C ASP A 328 1.58 13.64 -20.40
N ALA A 329 1.73 12.48 -19.77
CA ALA A 329 1.64 11.16 -20.37
C ALA A 329 0.21 10.57 -20.31
N GLY A 330 -0.79 11.38 -19.97
CA GLY A 330 -2.18 10.99 -19.81
C GLY A 330 -2.44 10.22 -18.51
N HIS A 331 -3.62 10.41 -17.92
CA HIS A 331 -4.04 9.72 -16.70
C HIS A 331 -3.94 8.21 -16.86
N GLN A 332 -4.69 7.65 -17.81
CA GLN A 332 -4.66 6.24 -18.17
C GLN A 332 -3.25 5.76 -18.55
N GLY A 333 -2.47 6.57 -19.29
CA GLY A 333 -1.12 6.19 -19.73
C GLY A 333 -0.14 6.00 -18.57
N THR A 334 -0.29 6.78 -17.50
CA THR A 334 0.54 6.67 -16.30
C THR A 334 0.11 5.58 -15.32
N GLU A 335 -1.16 5.14 -15.37
CA GLU A 335 -1.72 4.26 -14.35
C GLU A 335 -2.09 2.86 -14.85
N GLN A 336 -2.48 2.70 -16.11
CA GLN A 336 -2.95 1.42 -16.65
C GLN A 336 -1.90 0.30 -16.53
N ILE A 337 -0.62 0.67 -16.47
CA ILE A 337 0.51 -0.22 -16.20
C ILE A 337 0.38 -0.97 -14.86
N VAL A 338 -0.41 -0.44 -13.91
CA VAL A 338 -0.66 -1.05 -12.61
C VAL A 338 -1.42 -2.37 -12.72
N CYS A 339 -2.24 -2.55 -13.75
CA CYS A 339 -3.10 -3.74 -13.87
C CYS A 339 -2.25 -5.01 -14.03
N GLU A 340 -1.30 -4.98 -14.98
CA GLU A 340 -0.35 -6.07 -15.19
C GLU A 340 0.59 -6.22 -14.00
N TYR A 341 1.13 -5.11 -13.50
CA TYR A 341 2.07 -5.10 -12.39
C TYR A 341 1.48 -5.72 -11.11
N LEU A 342 0.29 -5.25 -10.71
CA LEU A 342 -0.38 -5.72 -9.50
C LEU A 342 -0.79 -7.19 -9.66
N CYS A 343 -1.19 -7.63 -10.85
CA CYS A 343 -1.46 -9.04 -11.13
C CYS A 343 -0.22 -9.91 -10.87
N VAL A 344 0.95 -9.50 -11.37
CA VAL A 344 2.22 -10.22 -11.16
C VAL A 344 2.63 -10.20 -9.68
N LEU A 345 2.56 -9.03 -9.05
CA LEU A 345 2.92 -8.86 -7.63
C LEU A 345 2.04 -9.72 -6.72
N LEU A 346 0.72 -9.65 -6.88
CA LEU A 346 -0.22 -10.42 -6.06
C LEU A 346 -0.09 -11.92 -6.31
N THR A 347 0.19 -12.35 -7.55
CA THR A 347 0.46 -13.77 -7.83
C THR A 347 1.68 -14.27 -7.04
N ALA A 348 2.77 -13.51 -7.02
CA ALA A 348 3.98 -13.88 -6.29
C ALA A 348 3.75 -13.89 -4.77
N GLU A 349 3.12 -12.84 -4.23
CA GLU A 349 2.88 -12.70 -2.79
C GLU A 349 1.85 -13.74 -2.29
N ALA A 350 0.77 -13.99 -3.04
CA ALA A 350 -0.21 -15.05 -2.73
C ALA A 350 0.43 -16.44 -2.73
N GLY A 351 1.29 -16.73 -3.72
CA GLY A 351 2.04 -17.98 -3.78
C GLY A 351 2.96 -18.19 -2.57
N SER A 352 3.59 -17.12 -2.06
CA SER A 352 4.43 -17.18 -0.87
C SER A 352 3.65 -17.46 0.42
N GLU A 353 2.37 -17.07 0.46
CA GLU A 353 1.45 -17.33 1.58
C GLU A 353 0.63 -18.64 1.39
N GLY A 354 0.89 -19.39 0.31
CA GLY A 354 0.18 -20.65 0.01
C GLY A 354 -1.29 -20.46 -0.37
N LEU A 355 -1.66 -19.26 -0.85
CA LEU A 355 -3.01 -18.94 -1.30
C LEU A 355 -3.21 -19.45 -2.74
N GLU A 356 -4.19 -20.32 -2.93
CA GLU A 356 -4.57 -20.86 -4.25
C GLU A 356 -5.53 -19.87 -4.95
N THR A 357 -4.97 -18.87 -5.62
CA THR A 357 -5.71 -17.84 -6.35
C THR A 357 -5.06 -17.55 -7.69
N GLU A 358 -5.86 -17.53 -8.76
CA GLU A 358 -5.44 -17.08 -10.08
C GLU A 358 -5.77 -15.60 -10.27
N PHE A 359 -4.74 -14.79 -10.48
CA PHE A 359 -4.91 -13.39 -10.85
C PHE A 359 -4.86 -13.25 -12.37
N VAL A 360 -5.84 -12.55 -12.92
CA VAL A 360 -5.87 -12.14 -14.33
C VAL A 360 -6.04 -10.63 -14.38
N TYR A 361 -5.52 -9.98 -15.42
CA TYR A 361 -5.71 -8.55 -15.58
C TYR A 361 -6.38 -8.21 -16.90
N ARG A 362 -7.04 -7.05 -16.91
CA ARG A 362 -7.60 -6.45 -18.11
C ARG A 362 -7.11 -5.02 -18.23
N LEU A 363 -6.76 -4.65 -19.45
CA LEU A 363 -6.55 -3.28 -19.84
C LEU A 363 -7.89 -2.70 -20.33
N GLY A 364 -8.35 -1.62 -19.71
CA GLY A 364 -9.52 -0.86 -20.17
C GLY A 364 -9.28 -0.20 -21.54
N PRO A 365 -10.35 0.10 -22.30
CA PRO A 365 -10.22 0.85 -23.55
C PRO A 365 -9.69 2.27 -23.29
N GLU A 366 -9.14 2.92 -24.31
CA GLU A 366 -8.81 4.35 -24.20
C GLU A 366 -10.08 5.18 -23.98
N CYS A 367 -10.16 5.86 -22.83
CA CYS A 367 -11.27 6.76 -22.51
C CYS A 367 -11.33 7.98 -23.45
N ILE A 368 -10.15 8.49 -23.84
CA ILE A 368 -10.01 9.63 -24.74
C ILE A 368 -9.32 9.14 -26.01
N LYS A 369 -10.02 9.24 -27.14
CA LYS A 369 -9.48 8.85 -28.45
C LYS A 369 -8.85 10.04 -29.14
N ILE A 370 -7.65 9.84 -29.68
CA ILE A 370 -7.02 10.81 -30.58
C ILE A 370 -7.44 10.50 -32.01
N ILE A 371 -7.97 11.52 -32.68
CA ILE A 371 -8.46 11.46 -34.07
C ILE A 371 -7.46 12.15 -34.99
#